data_AF-A0A645GC58-F1
#
_entry.id   AF-A0A645GC58-F1
#
_cell.length_a   1.000
_cell.length_b   1.000
_cell.length_c   1.000
_cell.angle_alpha   90.00
_cell.angle_beta   90.00
_cell.angle_gamma   90.00
#
_symmetry.space_group_name_H-M   'P 1'
#
loop_
_entity.id
_entity.type
_entity.pdbx_description
1 polymer ?
#
loop_
_entity_poly.entity_id
_entity_poly.type
_entity_poly.pdbx_seq_one_letter_code
_entity_poly.pdbx_strand_id
1 'polypeptide(L)'
;MADKQGATVPGLIRHKLGQGEVWFSPVAFGAPAAAFEVSSKEKMNFEAQPESEAIAFDVLKRVAGNHFVWEPLAIPDRVLTSLYETGDGKLAVHFLNATKSNYKKGEVVPSTAPQDAFAPLNTEMKFRIKRPGAVKAYAVSPDFEGRQALPLTRDGETVTVTVPPNTLRGYMIVYLE
;
A
#
# COMPACT_ATOMS: atom_id res chain seq x y z
N MET A 1 0.25 -1.61 -28.25
CA MET A 1 0.00 -0.60 -29.30
C MET A 1 0.60 -1.11 -30.59
N ALA A 2 -0.10 -0.98 -31.71
CA ALA A 2 0.44 -1.31 -33.03
C ALA A 2 1.16 -0.08 -33.60
N ASP A 3 2.32 -0.25 -34.23
CA ASP A 3 2.96 0.85 -34.96
C ASP A 3 2.21 1.15 -36.28
N LYS A 4 2.70 2.14 -37.04
CA LYS A 4 2.09 2.56 -38.31
C LYS A 4 2.12 1.47 -39.39
N GLN A 5 2.80 0.35 -39.15
CA GLN A 5 2.87 -0.83 -40.02
C GLN A 5 2.02 -2.01 -39.48
N GLY A 6 1.29 -1.81 -38.38
CA GLY A 6 0.45 -2.86 -37.78
C GLY A 6 1.21 -3.84 -36.89
N ALA A 7 2.51 -3.61 -36.63
CA ALA A 7 3.29 -4.50 -35.78
C ALA A 7 2.91 -4.31 -34.31
N THR A 8 2.54 -5.41 -33.64
CA THR A 8 2.20 -5.41 -32.22
C THR A 8 3.47 -5.57 -31.40
N VAL A 9 3.83 -4.54 -30.63
CA VAL A 9 4.91 -4.65 -29.63
C VAL A 9 4.31 -5.27 -28.36
N PRO A 10 4.86 -6.37 -27.83
CA PRO A 10 4.40 -6.95 -26.57
C PRO A 10 4.60 -5.94 -25.43
N GLY A 11 3.53 -5.67 -24.69
CA GLY A 11 3.56 -4.70 -23.59
C GLY A 11 4.37 -5.15 -22.38
N LEU A 12 4.65 -6.45 -22.25
CA LEU A 12 5.47 -7.02 -21.18
C LEU A 12 6.20 -8.25 -21.73
N ILE A 13 7.51 -8.31 -21.56
CA ILE A 13 8.40 -9.35 -22.05
C ILE A 13 9.06 -10.03 -20.86
N ARG A 14 9.02 -11.35 -20.81
CA ARG A 14 9.72 -12.18 -19.82
C ARG A 14 10.86 -12.92 -20.50
N HIS A 15 12.07 -12.82 -19.97
CA HIS A 15 13.24 -13.52 -20.49
C HIS A 15 14.01 -14.22 -19.37
N LYS A 16 14.42 -15.48 -19.58
CA LYS A 16 15.25 -16.23 -18.64
C LYS A 16 16.73 -15.82 -18.80
N LEU A 17 17.42 -15.56 -17.69
CA LEU A 17 18.85 -15.26 -17.66
C LEU A 17 19.53 -16.11 -16.57
N GLY A 18 20.13 -17.23 -16.99
CA GLY A 18 20.71 -18.20 -16.06
C GLY A 18 19.64 -18.80 -15.14
N GLN A 19 19.84 -18.68 -13.82
CA GLN A 19 18.88 -19.11 -12.79
C GLN A 19 17.81 -18.05 -12.47
N GLY A 20 17.95 -16.83 -13.01
CA GLY A 20 17.01 -15.74 -12.81
C GLY A 20 16.17 -15.44 -14.05
N GLU A 21 15.39 -14.38 -13.95
CA GLU A 21 14.62 -13.83 -15.06
C GLU A 21 14.57 -12.31 -15.02
N VAL A 22 14.36 -11.71 -16.19
CA VAL A 22 14.12 -10.28 -16.34
C VAL A 22 12.75 -10.10 -16.96
N TRP A 23 12.00 -9.16 -16.37
CA TRP A 23 10.76 -8.64 -16.91
C TRP A 23 11.02 -7.24 -17.45
N PHE A 24 10.79 -7.06 -18.75
CA PHE A 24 10.95 -5.79 -19.43
C PHE A 24 9.60 -5.30 -19.96
N SER A 25 9.33 -4.01 -19.79
CA SER A 25 8.18 -3.36 -20.40
C SER A 25 8.64 -2.15 -21.19
N PRO A 26 8.34 -2.07 -22.51
CA PRO A 26 8.52 -0.83 -23.27
C PRO A 26 7.42 0.20 -22.92
N VAL A 27 6.36 -0.21 -22.22
CA VAL A 27 5.28 0.66 -21.75
C VAL A 27 5.60 1.12 -20.33
N ALA A 28 5.56 2.43 -20.10
CA ALA A 28 5.84 3.03 -18.80
C ALA A 28 4.62 2.91 -17.85
N PHE A 29 4.26 1.69 -17.46
CA PHE A 29 3.09 1.44 -16.61
C PHE A 29 3.12 2.22 -15.28
N GLY A 30 4.30 2.42 -14.70
CA GLY A 30 4.47 3.15 -13.44
C GLY A 30 4.51 4.68 -13.58
N ALA A 31 4.69 5.23 -14.78
CA ALA A 31 4.83 6.68 -14.95
C ALA A 31 3.56 7.47 -14.57
N PRO A 32 2.34 7.00 -14.93
CA PRO A 32 1.10 7.62 -14.44
C PRO A 32 0.93 7.56 -12.92
N ALA A 33 1.50 6.54 -12.27
CA ALA A 33 1.47 6.35 -10.81
C ALA A 33 2.60 7.09 -10.08
N ALA A 34 3.53 7.71 -10.81
CA ALA A 34 4.68 8.38 -10.23
C ALA A 34 4.27 9.78 -9.72
N ALA A 35 4.25 9.93 -8.41
CA ALA A 35 4.17 11.23 -7.75
C ALA A 35 5.56 11.63 -7.24
N PHE A 36 6.11 12.73 -7.75
CA PHE A 36 7.28 13.33 -7.13
C PHE A 36 6.90 14.02 -5.82
N GLU A 37 7.83 14.03 -4.86
CA GLU A 37 7.65 14.75 -3.61
C GLU A 37 7.37 16.24 -3.89
N VAL A 38 6.32 16.78 -3.26
CA VAL A 38 5.95 18.19 -3.37
C VAL A 38 6.29 18.86 -2.04
N SER A 39 7.20 19.83 -2.07
CA SER A 39 7.58 20.59 -0.89
C SER A 39 6.43 21.49 -0.39
N SER A 40 6.50 21.88 0.87
CA SER A 40 5.59 22.89 1.41
C SER A 40 5.63 24.19 0.61
N LYS A 41 4.47 24.86 0.47
CA LYS A 41 4.24 26.10 -0.30
C LYS A 41 4.27 25.94 -1.82
N GLU A 42 4.59 24.75 -2.31
CA GLU A 42 4.50 24.43 -3.74
C GLU A 42 3.09 23.95 -4.12
N LYS A 43 2.78 24.01 -5.41
CA LYS A 43 1.53 23.47 -5.94
C LYS A 43 1.61 21.95 -6.07
N MET A 44 0.57 21.27 -5.61
CA MET A 44 0.35 19.86 -5.90
C MET A 44 0.22 19.69 -7.41
N ASN A 45 1.11 18.92 -8.03
CA ASN A 45 1.10 18.68 -9.47
C ASN A 45 0.68 17.26 -9.85
N PHE A 46 0.51 16.39 -8.84
CA PHE A 46 0.05 15.03 -9.05
C PHE A 46 -1.45 14.98 -9.30
N GLU A 47 -1.84 14.07 -10.19
CA GLU A 47 -3.22 13.74 -10.52
C GLU A 47 -3.32 12.22 -10.59
N ALA A 48 -4.13 11.65 -9.71
CA ALA A 48 -4.35 10.20 -9.67
C ALA A 48 -4.93 9.72 -11.00
N GLN A 49 -4.43 8.59 -11.47
CA GLN A 49 -4.89 7.95 -12.71
C GLN A 49 -5.26 6.50 -12.40
N PRO A 50 -6.45 6.25 -11.80
CA PRO A 50 -6.80 4.96 -11.21
C PRO A 50 -6.70 3.78 -12.18
N GLU A 51 -7.08 3.98 -13.45
CA GLU A 51 -7.00 2.93 -14.48
C GLU A 51 -5.54 2.56 -14.79
N SER A 52 -4.67 3.55 -14.92
CA SER A 52 -3.24 3.35 -15.16
C SER A 52 -2.54 2.70 -13.95
N GLU A 53 -2.88 3.16 -12.74
CA GLU A 53 -2.39 2.59 -11.48
C GLU A 53 -2.81 1.13 -11.31
N ALA A 54 -4.06 0.79 -11.64
CA ALA A 54 -4.54 -0.58 -11.60
C ALA A 54 -3.75 -1.50 -12.55
N ILE A 55 -3.48 -1.05 -13.78
CA ILE A 55 -2.65 -1.81 -14.74
C ILE A 55 -1.23 -2.01 -14.19
N ALA A 56 -0.62 -0.96 -13.62
CA ALA A 56 0.71 -1.04 -13.03
C ALA A 56 0.76 -2.06 -11.88
N PHE A 57 -0.27 -2.06 -11.03
CA PHE A 57 -0.40 -2.98 -9.91
C PHE A 57 -0.61 -4.43 -10.36
N ASP A 58 -1.40 -4.67 -11.40
CA ASP A 58 -1.59 -6.00 -11.98
C ASP A 58 -0.30 -6.56 -12.60
N VAL A 59 0.48 -5.70 -13.28
CA VAL A 59 1.81 -6.08 -13.77
C VAL A 59 2.73 -6.41 -12.59
N LEU A 60 2.75 -5.59 -11.53
CA LEU A 60 3.56 -5.86 -10.34
C LEU A 60 3.20 -7.19 -9.68
N LYS A 61 1.90 -7.48 -9.50
CA LYS A 61 1.43 -8.77 -8.97
C LYS A 61 1.90 -9.94 -9.83
N ARG A 62 1.81 -9.81 -11.16
CA ARG A 62 2.25 -10.87 -12.08
C ARG A 62 3.75 -11.12 -12.02
N VAL A 63 4.55 -10.06 -11.87
CA VAL A 63 6.02 -10.14 -11.76
C VAL A 63 6.43 -10.68 -10.38
N ALA A 64 5.82 -10.20 -9.30
CA ALA A 64 6.11 -10.62 -7.94
C ALA A 64 5.61 -12.05 -7.64
N GLY A 65 4.56 -12.50 -8.31
CA GLY A 65 3.98 -13.83 -8.14
C GLY A 65 3.65 -14.12 -6.67
N ASN A 66 4.14 -15.26 -6.17
CA ASN A 66 3.89 -15.71 -4.79
C ASN A 66 4.59 -14.88 -3.71
N HIS A 67 5.47 -13.94 -4.09
CA HIS A 67 6.09 -13.00 -3.14
C HIS A 67 5.15 -11.84 -2.78
N PHE A 68 4.02 -11.70 -3.48
CA PHE A 68 2.99 -10.74 -3.13
C PHE A 68 2.15 -11.28 -1.97
N VAL A 69 2.46 -10.85 -0.74
CA VAL A 69 1.84 -11.39 0.48
C VAL A 69 0.70 -10.53 1.04
N TRP A 70 0.45 -9.33 0.50
CA TRP A 70 -0.45 -8.33 1.07
C TRP A 70 -1.71 -8.13 0.21
N GLU A 71 -2.89 -8.18 0.82
CA GLU A 71 -4.16 -7.91 0.15
C GLU A 71 -5.00 -6.94 1.00
N PRO A 72 -5.15 -5.66 0.61
CA PRO A 72 -6.04 -4.74 1.29
C PRO A 72 -7.49 -5.11 0.94
N LEU A 73 -8.30 -5.49 1.94
CA LEU A 73 -9.70 -5.87 1.74
C LEU A 73 -10.65 -4.68 1.95
N ALA A 74 -10.36 -3.85 2.93
CA ALA A 74 -11.08 -2.63 3.26
C ALA A 74 -10.10 -1.67 3.94
N ILE A 75 -9.17 -1.07 3.19
CA ILE A 75 -8.29 -0.02 3.69
C ILE A 75 -8.74 1.29 3.02
N PRO A 76 -9.08 2.35 3.78
CA PRO A 76 -9.47 3.62 3.18
C PRO A 76 -8.38 4.21 2.29
N ASP A 77 -8.80 4.90 1.23
CA ASP A 77 -7.89 5.68 0.39
C ASP A 77 -7.08 6.65 1.25
N ARG A 78 -5.80 6.84 0.89
CA ARG A 78 -4.84 7.67 1.64
C ARG A 78 -4.52 7.19 3.06
N VAL A 79 -4.78 5.92 3.37
CA VAL A 79 -4.04 5.22 4.44
C VAL A 79 -2.83 4.56 3.80
N LEU A 80 -1.63 5.00 4.17
CA LEU A 80 -0.39 4.46 3.64
C LEU A 80 0.00 3.22 4.44
N THR A 81 0.36 2.15 3.73
CA THR A 81 0.76 0.88 4.33
C THR A 81 2.15 0.48 3.92
N SER A 82 2.95 -0.01 4.88
CA SER A 82 4.21 -0.69 4.58
C SER A 82 4.38 -1.94 5.43
N LEU A 83 5.12 -2.91 4.90
CA LEU A 83 5.33 -4.20 5.54
C LEU A 83 6.82 -4.38 5.80
N TYR A 84 7.15 -4.90 6.98
CA TYR A 84 8.52 -5.14 7.41
C TYR A 84 8.60 -6.39 8.28
N GLU A 85 9.58 -7.26 8.01
CA GLU A 85 9.92 -8.33 8.93
C GLU A 85 10.90 -7.82 9.99
N THR A 86 10.55 -7.98 11.25
CA THR A 86 11.37 -7.58 12.38
C THR A 86 12.54 -8.54 12.58
N GLY A 87 13.56 -8.11 13.31
CA GLY A 87 14.74 -8.95 13.58
C GLY A 87 14.43 -10.22 14.39
N ASP A 88 13.33 -10.24 15.14
CA ASP A 88 12.78 -11.42 15.83
C ASP A 88 11.80 -12.24 14.96
N GLY A 89 11.75 -11.94 13.67
CA GLY A 89 11.03 -12.70 12.66
C GLY A 89 9.53 -12.42 12.61
N LYS A 90 8.98 -11.43 13.33
CA LYS A 90 7.55 -11.06 13.25
C LYS A 90 7.28 -10.20 12.03
N LEU A 91 6.05 -10.25 11.53
CA LEU A 91 5.64 -9.33 10.47
C LEU A 91 4.99 -8.10 11.10
N ALA A 92 5.54 -6.93 10.81
CA ALA A 92 4.99 -5.63 11.19
C ALA A 92 4.34 -4.98 9.96
N VAL A 93 3.06 -4.62 10.09
CA VAL A 93 2.32 -3.84 9.09
C VAL A 93 2.13 -2.44 9.65
N HIS A 94 2.77 -1.47 9.02
CA HIS A 94 2.71 -0.07 9.40
C HIS A 94 1.53 0.58 8.68
N PHE A 95 0.80 1.43 9.39
CA PHE A 95 -0.29 2.24 8.86
C PHE A 95 -0.05 3.69 9.23
N LEU A 96 -0.13 4.58 8.23
CA LEU A 96 -0.10 6.03 8.42
C LEU A 96 -1.38 6.62 7.86
N ASN A 97 -2.12 7.35 8.68
CA ASN A 97 -3.34 8.03 8.27
C ASN A 97 -2.98 9.35 7.56
N ALA A 98 -3.11 9.38 6.24
CA ALA A 98 -2.95 10.60 5.43
C ALA A 98 -4.28 11.06 4.82
N THR A 99 -5.43 10.70 5.41
CA THR A 99 -6.76 11.01 4.85
C THR A 99 -7.06 12.51 4.73
N LYS A 100 -6.43 13.34 5.57
CA LYS A 100 -6.53 14.80 5.51
C LYS A 100 -5.55 15.46 4.52
N SER A 101 -4.61 14.70 3.96
CA SER A 101 -3.71 15.16 2.90
C SER A 101 -4.36 15.00 1.53
N ASN A 102 -5.50 15.67 1.33
CA ASN A 102 -6.36 15.50 0.16
C ASN A 102 -6.20 16.58 -0.92
N TYR A 103 -5.00 17.14 -1.05
CA TYR A 103 -4.70 18.22 -1.99
C TYR A 103 -4.99 17.82 -3.43
N LYS A 104 -5.68 18.70 -4.14
CA LYS A 104 -5.96 18.56 -5.58
C LYS A 104 -4.84 19.20 -6.39
N LYS A 105 -4.71 18.77 -7.64
CA LYS A 105 -3.81 19.41 -8.60
C LYS A 105 -4.05 20.93 -8.65
N GLY A 106 -2.98 21.70 -8.52
CA GLY A 106 -2.98 23.17 -8.50
C GLY A 106 -3.15 23.79 -7.11
N GLU A 107 -3.60 23.04 -6.10
CA GLU A 107 -3.68 23.53 -4.71
C GLU A 107 -2.29 23.68 -4.10
N VAL A 108 -2.11 24.71 -3.28
CA VAL A 108 -0.85 24.94 -2.56
C VAL A 108 -0.79 24.03 -1.35
N VAL A 109 0.28 23.24 -1.23
CA VAL A 109 0.55 22.43 -0.04
C VAL A 109 0.89 23.38 1.12
N PRO A 110 0.14 23.36 2.24
CA PRO A 110 0.38 24.27 3.34
C PRO A 110 1.73 24.01 4.01
N SER A 111 2.36 25.07 4.53
CA SER A 111 3.62 24.95 5.28
C SER A 111 3.45 24.51 6.73
N THR A 112 2.22 24.35 7.19
CA THR A 112 1.88 23.90 8.54
C THR A 112 0.78 22.85 8.44
N ALA A 113 0.89 21.80 9.25
CA ALA A 113 -0.16 20.80 9.37
C ALA A 113 -1.45 21.45 9.93
N PRO A 114 -2.64 21.03 9.46
CA PRO A 114 -3.89 21.45 10.08
C PRO A 114 -4.00 20.91 11.50
N GLN A 115 -4.81 21.55 12.35
CA GLN A 115 -4.99 21.17 13.75
C GLN A 115 -5.49 19.72 13.92
N ASP A 116 -6.25 19.21 12.95
CA ASP A 116 -6.82 17.86 12.91
C ASP A 116 -6.19 16.98 11.82
N ALA A 117 -4.89 17.15 11.53
CA ALA A 117 -4.16 16.42 10.47
C ALA A 117 -4.34 14.90 10.51
N PHE A 118 -4.62 14.34 11.69
CA PHE A 118 -4.83 12.92 11.93
C PHE A 118 -6.18 12.68 12.61
N ALA A 119 -7.27 13.03 11.92
CA ALA A 119 -8.61 12.71 12.40
C ALA A 119 -8.79 11.18 12.50
N PRO A 120 -9.34 10.65 13.61
CA PRO A 120 -9.58 9.21 13.75
C PRO A 120 -10.41 8.65 12.60
N LEU A 121 -10.04 7.47 12.11
CA LEU A 121 -10.82 6.75 11.11
C LEU A 121 -12.03 6.10 11.77
N ASN A 122 -13.23 6.48 11.36
CA ASN A 122 -14.48 5.91 11.90
C ASN A 122 -14.94 4.64 11.18
N THR A 123 -14.15 4.15 10.22
CA THR A 123 -14.43 2.92 9.47
C THR A 123 -13.58 1.78 9.97
N GLU A 124 -14.13 0.57 9.91
CA GLU A 124 -13.37 -0.66 10.11
C GLU A 124 -12.36 -0.82 8.98
N MET A 125 -11.13 -1.19 9.31
CA MET A 125 -10.15 -1.58 8.31
C MET A 125 -9.93 -3.08 8.29
N LYS A 126 -9.71 -3.64 7.11
CA LYS A 126 -9.50 -5.07 6.93
C LYS A 126 -8.42 -5.35 5.91
N PHE A 127 -7.54 -6.29 6.22
CA PHE A 127 -6.53 -6.76 5.29
C PHE A 127 -6.33 -8.26 5.44
N ARG A 128 -5.83 -8.86 4.36
CA ARG A 128 -5.44 -10.25 4.30
C ARG A 128 -3.94 -10.34 3.99
N ILE A 129 -3.26 -11.28 4.63
CA ILE A 129 -1.84 -11.49 4.43
C ILE A 129 -1.43 -12.94 4.53
N LYS A 130 -0.59 -13.39 3.60
CA LYS A 130 0.04 -14.72 3.68
C LYS A 130 1.07 -14.71 4.81
N ARG A 131 0.74 -15.38 5.91
CA ARG A 131 1.63 -15.52 7.07
C ARG A 131 1.39 -16.86 7.76
N PRO A 132 2.05 -17.94 7.28
CA PRO A 132 1.95 -19.25 7.91
C PRO A 132 2.33 -19.17 9.39
N GLY A 133 1.54 -19.79 10.26
CA GLY A 133 1.81 -19.86 11.70
C GLY A 133 1.26 -18.69 12.53
N ALA A 134 0.87 -17.57 11.92
CA ALA A 134 0.28 -16.47 12.67
C ALA A 134 -1.04 -16.89 13.33
N VAL A 135 -1.12 -16.66 14.64
CA VAL A 135 -2.25 -16.98 15.52
C VAL A 135 -2.76 -15.76 16.28
N LYS A 136 -1.96 -14.69 16.34
CA LYS A 136 -2.29 -13.47 17.07
C LYS A 136 -1.99 -12.24 16.23
N ALA A 137 -2.82 -11.22 16.41
CA ALA A 137 -2.58 -9.88 15.91
C ALA A 137 -2.76 -8.88 17.05
N TYR A 138 -1.88 -7.88 17.12
CA TYR A 138 -2.07 -6.75 18.01
C TYR A 138 -1.57 -5.46 17.38
N ALA A 139 -2.24 -4.36 17.70
CA ALA A 139 -1.85 -3.02 17.33
C ALA A 139 -1.05 -2.36 18.46
N VAL A 140 -0.06 -1.56 18.07
CA VAL A 140 0.60 -0.56 18.92
C VAL A 140 0.63 0.77 18.18
N SER A 141 0.61 1.87 18.93
CA SER A 141 0.59 3.21 18.38
C SER A 141 1.16 4.20 19.40
N PRO A 142 1.75 5.33 18.97
CA PRO A 142 1.96 6.47 19.86
C PRO A 142 0.64 7.15 20.29
N ASP A 143 -0.48 6.87 19.62
CA ASP A 143 -1.79 7.49 19.88
C ASP A 143 -2.60 6.79 21.00
N PHE A 144 -2.15 5.63 21.49
CA PHE A 144 -2.75 4.92 22.62
C PHE A 144 -1.70 4.12 23.40
N GLU A 145 -1.96 3.84 24.67
CA GLU A 145 -1.04 3.07 25.51
C GLU A 145 -1.18 1.55 25.33
N GLY A 146 -0.05 0.84 25.40
CA GLY A 146 -0.02 -0.62 25.45
C GLY A 146 -0.26 -1.30 24.11
N ARG A 147 -0.72 -2.56 24.19
CA ARG A 147 -1.03 -3.42 23.03
C ARG A 147 -2.53 -3.64 22.96
N GLN A 148 -3.13 -3.37 21.81
CA GLN A 148 -4.53 -3.67 21.56
C GLN A 148 -4.65 -4.95 20.75
N ALA A 149 -5.26 -5.99 21.30
CA ALA A 149 -5.51 -7.22 20.55
C ALA A 149 -6.47 -6.95 19.38
N LEU A 150 -6.18 -7.55 18.23
CA LEU A 150 -6.99 -7.43 17.03
C LEU A 150 -7.62 -8.78 16.66
N PRO A 151 -8.89 -8.78 16.20
CA PRO A 151 -9.50 -9.96 15.61
C PRO A 151 -8.68 -10.47 14.42
N LEU A 152 -8.40 -11.78 14.42
CA LEU A 152 -7.71 -12.48 13.34
C LEU A 152 -8.48 -13.76 13.00
N THR A 153 -8.72 -13.99 11.71
CA THR A 153 -9.24 -15.26 11.20
C THR A 153 -8.21 -15.91 10.27
N ARG A 154 -8.17 -17.24 10.24
CA ARG A 154 -7.20 -18.03 9.47
C ARG A 154 -7.90 -18.77 8.35
N ASP A 155 -7.24 -18.82 7.20
CA ASP A 155 -7.62 -19.62 6.03
C ASP A 155 -6.33 -20.20 5.42
N GLY A 156 -5.99 -21.43 5.82
CA GLY A 156 -4.73 -22.08 5.46
C GLY A 156 -3.48 -21.31 5.92
N GLU A 157 -2.64 -20.90 4.96
CA GLU A 157 -1.42 -20.11 5.17
C GLU A 157 -1.68 -18.61 5.31
N THR A 158 -2.94 -18.20 5.20
CA THR A 158 -3.34 -16.81 5.09
C THR A 158 -4.15 -16.40 6.31
N VAL A 159 -3.92 -15.17 6.78
CA VAL A 159 -4.67 -14.59 7.88
C VAL A 159 -5.38 -13.32 7.43
N THR A 160 -6.57 -13.11 7.97
CA THR A 160 -7.35 -11.89 7.77
C THR A 160 -7.46 -11.18 9.10
N VAL A 161 -7.05 -9.91 9.14
CA VAL A 161 -7.02 -9.09 10.35
C VAL A 161 -8.04 -7.97 10.21
N THR A 162 -8.81 -7.76 11.27
CA THR A 162 -9.76 -6.65 11.37
C THR A 162 -9.22 -5.62 12.36
N VAL A 163 -9.14 -4.36 11.93
CA VAL A 163 -8.80 -3.22 12.78
C VAL A 163 -10.09 -2.45 13.09
N PRO A 164 -10.50 -2.38 14.37
CA PRO A 164 -11.71 -1.67 14.75
C PRO A 164 -11.66 -0.18 14.40
N PRO A 165 -12.82 0.46 14.18
CA PRO A 165 -12.90 1.92 14.08
C PRO A 165 -12.19 2.63 15.22
N ASN A 166 -11.66 3.82 14.94
CA ASN A 166 -10.94 4.71 15.84
C ASN A 166 -9.60 4.18 16.38
N THR A 167 -9.16 2.99 15.96
CA THR A 167 -7.86 2.44 16.36
C THR A 167 -6.70 3.19 15.69
N LEU A 168 -6.83 3.51 14.40
CA LEU A 168 -5.84 4.31 13.68
C LEU A 168 -6.20 5.80 13.76
N ARG A 169 -5.37 6.57 14.47
CA ARG A 169 -5.42 8.03 14.48
C ARG A 169 -4.35 8.61 13.56
N GLY A 170 -3.11 8.74 14.00
CA GLY A 170 -1.99 9.20 13.19
C GLY A 170 -1.23 8.02 12.58
N TYR A 171 -0.73 7.15 13.45
CA TYR A 171 0.16 6.06 13.05
C TYR A 171 -0.09 4.82 13.89
N MET A 172 0.04 3.63 13.30
CA MET A 172 -0.13 2.36 14.00
C MET A 172 0.77 1.29 13.38
N ILE A 173 1.25 0.36 14.19
CA ILE A 173 1.89 -0.87 13.74
C ILE A 173 1.04 -2.05 14.18
N VAL A 174 0.68 -2.92 13.25
CA VAL A 174 0.06 -4.22 13.52
C VAL A 174 1.13 -5.30 13.44
N TYR A 175 1.35 -5.99 14.56
CA TYR A 175 2.22 -7.15 14.61
C TYR A 175 1.43 -8.44 14.42
N LEU A 176 2.00 -9.37 13.66
CA LEU A 176 1.48 -10.71 13.45
C LEU A 176 2.45 -11.73 14.05
N GLU A 177 1.95 -12.49 15.03
CA GLU A 177 2.67 -13.55 15.76
C GLU A 177 2.00 -14.89 15.55
#